data_AF-A0A223KX15-F1
#
_entry.id   AF-A0A223KX15-F1
#
_cell.length_a   1.000
_cell.length_b   1.000
_cell.length_c   1.000
_cell.angle_alpha   90.00
_cell.angle_beta   90.00
_cell.angle_gamma   90.00
#
_symmetry.space_group_name_H-M   'P 1'
#
loop_
_entity.id
_entity.type
_entity.pdbx_description
1 polymer ?
#
loop_
_entity_poly.entity_id
_entity_poly.type
_entity_poly.pdbx_seq_one_letter_code
_entity_poly.pdbx_strand_id
1 'polypeptide(L)'
;MSTANNDKVSQIRSQYYQQLEEEQQKKIKKRRGLYMRLAVFFTFTLIVAGFIGKAFYNQHVVLNDKLEQKEVLEQKLSQLQKEQQHLEDEIVKLNDDEYILKIARRDYFMSEKGEIIFNIPKQKDRDTSSY
;
A
#
# COMPACT_ATOMS: atom_id res chain seq x y z
N MET A 1 -55.51 -1.95 61.27
CA MET A 1 -54.63 -2.38 60.16
C MET A 1 -53.41 -3.04 60.77
N SER A 2 -53.26 -4.35 60.55
CA SER A 2 -52.30 -5.21 61.27
C SER A 2 -50.90 -5.16 60.63
N THR A 3 -49.89 -5.04 61.47
CA THR A 3 -48.45 -5.00 61.17
C THR A 3 -47.94 -6.39 60.77
N ALA A 4 -47.41 -6.53 59.55
CA ALA A 4 -46.77 -7.78 59.10
C ALA A 4 -45.35 -7.85 59.68
N ASN A 5 -45.20 -8.64 60.73
CA ASN A 5 -43.93 -8.99 61.36
C ASN A 5 -43.17 -9.96 60.45
N ASN A 6 -41.99 -9.55 59.99
CA ASN A 6 -41.18 -10.32 59.04
C ASN A 6 -40.20 -11.17 59.84
N ASP A 7 -40.66 -12.35 60.28
CA ASP A 7 -39.88 -13.26 61.09
C ASP A 7 -38.67 -13.77 60.30
N LYS A 8 -37.48 -13.26 60.65
CA LYS A 8 -36.19 -13.75 60.16
C LYS A 8 -36.02 -15.19 60.63
N VAL A 9 -36.31 -16.15 59.75
CA VAL A 9 -35.99 -17.56 59.96
C VAL A 9 -34.48 -17.69 60.15
N SER A 10 -34.05 -17.91 61.40
CA SER A 10 -32.64 -18.08 61.75
C SER A 10 -32.15 -19.42 61.20
N GLN A 11 -31.12 -19.37 60.36
CA GLN A 11 -30.45 -20.55 59.84
C GLN A 11 -29.98 -21.46 60.99
N ILE A 12 -30.16 -22.78 60.85
CA ILE A 12 -29.74 -23.76 61.85
C ILE A 12 -28.21 -23.68 61.98
N ARG A 13 -27.74 -23.14 63.12
CA ARG A 13 -26.32 -22.96 63.43
C ARG A 13 -25.70 -24.31 63.83
N SER A 14 -25.56 -25.22 62.87
CA SER A 14 -24.94 -26.52 63.07
C SER A 14 -23.51 -26.52 62.55
N GLN A 15 -22.61 -27.15 63.31
CA GLN A 15 -21.19 -27.29 62.95
C GLN A 15 -20.99 -27.93 61.57
N TYR A 16 -21.94 -28.76 61.13
CA TYR A 16 -21.93 -29.36 59.79
C TYR A 16 -22.08 -28.33 58.66
N TYR A 17 -22.98 -27.35 58.82
CA TYR A 17 -23.19 -26.30 57.81
C TYR A 17 -22.00 -25.34 57.74
N GLN A 18 -21.36 -25.06 58.88
CA GLN A 18 -20.14 -24.24 58.92
C GLN A 18 -18.99 -24.89 58.16
N GLN A 19 -18.79 -26.21 58.31
CA GLN A 19 -17.77 -26.95 57.55
C GLN A 19 -18.04 -26.94 56.04
N LEU A 20 -19.31 -27.05 55.65
CA LEU A 20 -19.73 -26.98 54.24
C LEU A 20 -19.45 -25.60 53.62
N GLU A 21 -19.77 -24.53 54.35
CA GLU A 21 -19.46 -23.16 53.93
C GLU A 21 -17.96 -22.93 53.80
N GLU A 22 -17.15 -23.39 54.75
CA GLU A 22 -15.69 -23.28 54.67
C GLU A 22 -15.11 -24.02 53.45
N GLU A 23 -15.58 -25.24 53.18
CA GLU A 23 -15.17 -26.01 52.01
C GLU A 23 -15.58 -25.33 50.69
N GLN A 24 -16.78 -24.74 50.63
CA GLN A 24 -17.21 -23.95 49.47
C GLN A 24 -16.37 -22.68 49.29
N GLN A 25 -16.08 -21.95 50.37
CA GLN A 25 -15.24 -20.75 50.33
C GLN A 25 -13.80 -21.06 49.90
N LYS A 26 -13.23 -22.19 50.36
CA LYS A 26 -11.91 -22.68 49.90
C LYS A 26 -11.92 -22.99 48.40
N LYS A 27 -12.97 -23.65 47.89
CA LYS A 27 -13.12 -23.95 46.46
C LYS A 27 -13.27 -22.68 45.62
N ILE A 28 -14.05 -21.71 46.07
CA ILE A 28 -14.22 -20.41 45.40
C ILE A 28 -12.90 -19.64 45.36
N LYS A 29 -12.16 -19.57 46.48
CA LYS A 29 -10.82 -18.94 46.52
C LYS A 29 -9.84 -19.59 45.55
N LYS A 30 -9.80 -20.93 45.49
CA LYS A 30 -8.96 -21.69 44.55
C LYS A 30 -9.32 -21.40 43.09
N ARG A 31 -10.62 -21.42 42.75
CA ARG A 31 -11.11 -21.11 41.39
C ARG A 31 -10.82 -19.66 41.00
N ARG A 32 -11.00 -18.71 41.92
CA ARG A 32 -10.73 -17.29 41.67
C ARG A 32 -9.27 -17.04 41.31
N GLY A 33 -8.32 -17.71 41.97
CA GLY A 33 -6.90 -17.66 41.63
C GLY A 33 -6.61 -18.24 40.23
N LEU A 34 -7.28 -19.35 39.86
CA LEU A 34 -7.14 -19.95 38.54
C LEU A 34 -7.66 -19.02 37.43
N TYR A 35 -8.86 -18.44 37.61
CA TYR A 35 -9.45 -17.50 36.65
C TYR A 35 -8.64 -16.20 36.53
N MET A 36 -8.09 -15.70 37.64
CA MET A 36 -7.16 -14.55 37.60
C MET A 36 -5.91 -14.85 36.78
N ARG A 37 -5.28 -16.02 36.97
CA ARG A 37 -4.14 -16.44 36.14
C ARG A 37 -4.53 -16.55 34.67
N LEU A 38 -5.68 -17.18 34.38
CA LEU A 38 -6.16 -17.37 33.02
C LEU A 38 -6.49 -16.03 32.33
N ALA A 39 -7.08 -15.09 33.06
CA ALA A 39 -7.39 -13.75 32.56
C ALA A 39 -6.11 -12.98 32.21
N VAL A 40 -5.08 -13.04 33.05
CA VAL A 40 -3.77 -12.43 32.76
C VAL A 40 -3.16 -13.03 31.50
N PHE A 41 -3.12 -14.35 31.37
CA PHE A 41 -2.65 -15.00 30.15
C PHE A 41 -3.45 -14.57 28.92
N PHE A 42 -4.78 -14.53 29.01
CA PHE A 42 -5.64 -14.12 27.91
C PHE A 42 -5.38 -12.68 27.47
N THR A 43 -5.26 -11.75 28.43
CA THR A 43 -4.92 -10.36 28.13
C THR A 43 -3.54 -10.24 27.48
N PHE A 44 -2.55 -11.00 27.95
CA PHE A 44 -1.22 -11.02 27.36
C PHE A 44 -1.26 -11.56 25.92
N THR A 45 -1.96 -12.67 25.67
CA THR A 45 -2.13 -13.23 24.34
C THR A 45 -2.83 -12.25 23.40
N LEU A 46 -3.86 -11.53 23.85
CA LEU A 46 -4.53 -10.50 23.05
C LEU A 46 -3.59 -9.35 22.66
N ILE A 47 -2.74 -8.91 23.58
CA ILE A 47 -1.74 -7.87 23.31
C ILE A 47 -0.78 -8.37 22.21
N VAL A 48 -0.22 -9.56 22.38
CA VAL A 48 0.70 -10.17 21.40
C VAL A 48 0.03 -10.37 20.03
N ALA A 49 -1.20 -10.89 20.02
CA ALA A 49 -1.98 -11.07 18.80
C ALA A 49 -2.29 -9.72 18.12
N GLY A 50 -2.54 -8.67 18.90
CA GLY A 50 -2.73 -7.31 18.38
C GLY A 50 -1.47 -6.76 17.70
N PHE A 51 -0.29 -6.99 18.28
CA PHE A 51 0.98 -6.61 17.65
C PHE A 51 1.23 -7.38 16.35
N ILE A 52 0.98 -8.70 16.34
CA ILE A 52 1.10 -9.54 15.15
C ILE A 52 0.12 -9.06 14.07
N GLY A 53 -1.15 -8.83 14.42
CA GLY A 53 -2.17 -8.34 13.49
C GLY A 53 -1.80 -7.01 12.85
N LYS A 54 -1.24 -6.06 13.61
CA LYS A 54 -0.72 -4.79 13.05
C LYS A 54 0.46 -5.01 12.10
N ALA A 55 1.40 -5.89 12.47
CA ALA A 55 2.54 -6.20 11.62
C ALA A 55 2.10 -6.82 10.28
N PHE A 56 1.15 -7.76 10.31
CA PHE A 56 0.57 -8.37 9.11
C PHE A 56 -0.20 -7.36 8.25
N TYR A 57 -1.01 -6.47 8.85
CA TYR A 57 -1.74 -5.44 8.11
C TYR A 57 -0.80 -4.49 7.36
N ASN A 58 0.25 -4.02 8.03
CA ASN A 58 1.26 -3.15 7.42
C ASN A 58 2.01 -3.85 6.28
N GLN A 59 2.21 -5.17 6.36
CA GLN A 59 2.91 -5.93 5.34
C GLN A 59 2.13 -5.99 4.02
N HIS A 60 0.80 -6.10 4.08
CA HIS A 60 -0.05 -6.15 2.88
C HIS A 60 -0.15 -4.80 2.16
N VAL A 61 -0.28 -3.70 2.89
CA VAL A 61 -0.33 -2.35 2.29
C VAL A 61 1.01 -2.02 1.64
N VAL A 62 2.12 -2.30 2.33
CA VAL A 62 3.47 -2.03 1.80
C VAL A 62 3.80 -2.90 0.59
N LEU A 63 3.23 -4.10 0.46
CA LEU A 63 3.45 -4.95 -0.71
C LEU A 63 2.78 -4.41 -1.96
N ASN A 64 1.51 -3.98 -1.86
CA ASN A 64 0.79 -3.43 -3.01
C ASN A 64 1.40 -2.10 -3.47
N ASP A 65 1.71 -1.20 -2.53
CA ASP A 65 2.35 0.07 -2.87
C ASP A 65 3.71 -0.14 -3.53
N LYS A 66 4.47 -1.17 -3.12
CA LYS A 66 5.75 -1.51 -3.74
C LYS A 66 5.60 -2.11 -5.13
N LEU A 67 4.55 -2.89 -5.39
CA LEU A 67 4.29 -3.45 -6.71
C LEU A 67 3.91 -2.37 -7.71
N GLU A 68 3.03 -1.45 -7.32
CA GLU A 68 2.62 -0.33 -8.16
C GLU A 68 3.81 0.60 -8.46
N GLN A 69 4.60 0.95 -7.42
CA GLN A 69 5.83 1.73 -7.61
C GLN A 69 6.83 1.02 -8.52
N LYS A 70 6.97 -0.31 -8.40
CA LYS A 70 7.86 -1.09 -9.25
C LYS A 70 7.42 -1.02 -10.70
N GLU A 71 6.13 -1.19 -10.99
CA GLU A 71 5.61 -1.12 -12.36
C GLU A 71 5.83 0.27 -12.97
N VAL A 72 5.54 1.33 -12.22
CA VAL A 72 5.80 2.71 -12.66
C VAL A 72 7.29 2.94 -12.94
N LEU A 73 8.17 2.45 -12.07
CA LEU A 73 9.62 2.56 -12.26
C LEU A 73 10.09 1.77 -13.48
N GLU A 74 9.57 0.56 -13.71
CA GLU A 74 9.91 -0.26 -14.89
C GLU A 74 9.45 0.41 -16.19
N GLN A 75 8.24 0.98 -16.21
CA GLN A 75 7.75 1.74 -17.35
C GLN A 75 8.62 2.97 -17.63
N LYS A 76 8.96 3.73 -16.58
CA LYS A 76 9.84 4.91 -16.71
C LYS A 76 11.24 4.54 -17.20
N LEU A 77 11.78 3.42 -16.72
CA LEU A 77 13.08 2.90 -17.16
C LEU A 77 13.03 2.52 -18.63
N SER A 78 11.98 1.82 -19.07
CA SER A 78 11.81 1.46 -20.49
C SER A 78 11.68 2.69 -21.39
N GLN A 79 10.95 3.72 -20.96
CA GLN A 79 10.84 4.98 -21.69
C GLN A 79 12.20 5.68 -21.81
N LEU A 80 12.94 5.81 -20.70
CA LEU A 80 14.27 6.42 -20.68
C LEU A 80 15.28 5.65 -21.54
N GLN A 81 15.23 4.32 -21.56
CA GLN A 81 16.09 3.51 -22.43
C GLN A 81 15.78 3.73 -23.91
N LYS A 82 14.50 3.83 -24.28
CA LYS A 82 14.12 4.14 -25.67
C LYS A 82 14.58 5.54 -26.07
N GLU A 83 14.43 6.51 -25.17
CA GLU A 83 14.90 7.87 -25.40
C GLU A 83 16.43 7.92 -25.54
N GLN A 84 17.15 7.20 -24.68
CA GLN A 84 18.60 7.06 -24.79
C GLN A 84 19.02 6.47 -26.14
N GLN A 85 18.40 5.38 -26.58
CA GLN A 85 18.70 4.76 -27.88
C GLN A 85 18.41 5.71 -29.04
N HIS A 86 17.29 6.43 -29.00
CA HIS A 86 16.95 7.41 -30.03
C HIS A 86 17.98 8.54 -30.08
N LEU A 87 18.41 9.06 -28.92
CA LEU A 87 19.42 10.09 -28.84
C LEU A 87 20.80 9.60 -29.28
N GLU A 88 21.17 8.35 -28.97
CA GLU A 88 22.42 7.74 -29.47
C GLU A 88 22.39 7.59 -30.99
N ASP A 89 21.28 7.12 -31.57
CA ASP A 89 21.10 7.06 -33.02
C ASP A 89 21.18 8.44 -33.66
N GLU A 90 20.61 9.45 -33.02
CA GLU A 90 20.65 10.84 -33.48
C GLU A 90 22.08 11.41 -33.41
N ILE A 91 22.84 11.12 -32.37
CA ILE A 91 24.26 11.48 -32.26
C ILE A 91 25.06 10.83 -33.39
N VAL A 92 24.84 9.55 -33.67
CA VAL A 92 25.54 8.85 -34.77
C VAL A 92 25.20 9.50 -36.11
N LYS A 93 23.92 9.80 -36.36
CA LYS A 93 23.49 10.50 -37.59
C LYS A 93 24.08 11.90 -37.68
N LEU A 94 24.11 12.65 -36.59
CA LEU A 94 24.67 14.01 -36.55
C LEU A 94 26.19 14.05 -36.71
N ASN A 95 26.90 12.95 -36.46
CA ASN A 95 28.33 12.82 -36.77
C ASN A 95 28.61 12.46 -38.23
N ASP A 96 27.58 12.18 -39.04
CA ASP A 96 27.72 11.90 -40.47
C ASP A 96 27.48 13.17 -41.31
N ASP A 97 28.52 13.60 -42.02
CA ASP A 97 28.49 14.76 -42.91
C ASP A 97 27.36 14.70 -43.95
N GLU A 98 27.01 13.49 -44.44
CA GLU A 98 25.94 13.32 -45.43
C GLU A 98 24.55 13.64 -44.83
N TYR A 99 24.35 13.32 -43.56
CA TYR A 99 23.14 13.64 -42.82
C TYR A 99 23.03 15.14 -42.50
N ILE A 100 24.14 15.78 -42.14
CA ILE A 100 24.21 17.24 -41.94
C ILE A 100 23.85 17.97 -43.24
N LEU A 101 24.42 17.53 -44.38
CA LEU A 101 24.10 18.09 -45.70
C LEU A 101 22.62 17.91 -46.07
N LYS A 102 21.98 16.79 -45.69
CA LYS A 102 20.53 16.59 -45.88
C LYS A 102 19.71 17.58 -45.07
N ILE A 103 20.08 17.86 -43.82
CA ILE A 103 19.44 18.90 -43.00
C ILE A 103 19.65 20.28 -43.62
N ALA A 104 20.88 20.60 -44.04
CA ALA A 104 21.20 21.88 -44.66
C ALA A 104 20.40 22.12 -45.96
N ARG A 105 20.24 21.08 -46.79
CA ARG A 105 19.39 21.12 -48.00
C ARG A 105 17.91 21.28 -47.66
N ARG A 106 17.39 20.53 -46.68
CA ARG A 106 15.96 20.49 -46.32
C ARG A 106 15.49 21.75 -45.58
N ASP A 107 16.23 22.16 -44.56
CA ASP A 107 15.79 23.17 -43.59
C ASP A 107 16.37 24.55 -43.90
N TYR A 108 17.54 24.60 -44.57
CA TYR A 108 18.26 25.84 -44.85
C TYR A 108 18.43 26.12 -46.36
N PHE A 109 17.89 25.27 -47.24
CA PHE A 109 18.02 25.39 -48.71
C PHE A 109 19.46 25.58 -49.20
N MET A 110 20.45 25.04 -48.47
CA MET A 110 21.85 25.09 -48.90
C MET A 110 22.10 24.06 -50.00
N SER A 111 22.90 24.43 -51.00
CA SER A 111 23.32 23.55 -52.09
C SER A 111 24.82 23.64 -52.31
N GLU A 112 25.43 22.54 -52.76
CA GLU A 112 26.85 22.53 -53.07
C GLU A 112 27.16 23.22 -54.41
N LYS A 113 28.44 23.50 -54.65
CA LYS A 113 28.91 24.23 -55.83
C LYS A 113 28.62 23.40 -57.09
N GLY A 114 27.60 23.82 -57.85
CA GLY A 114 27.16 23.14 -59.08
C GLY A 114 25.77 22.49 -59.00
N GLU A 115 25.11 22.51 -57.83
CA GLU A 115 23.73 22.06 -57.65
C GLU A 115 22.72 23.21 -57.94
N ILE A 116 21.53 22.89 -58.47
CA ILE A 116 20.47 23.86 -58.78
C ILE A 116 19.32 23.69 -57.77
N ILE A 117 18.99 24.76 -57.04
CA ILE A 117 17.90 24.76 -56.06
C ILE A 117 16.56 25.03 -56.76
N PHE A 118 15.63 24.08 -56.66
CA PHE A 118 14.26 24.26 -57.13
C PHE A 118 13.35 24.69 -55.97
N ASN A 119 12.96 25.96 -55.94
CA ASN A 119 12.03 26.47 -54.94
C ASN A 119 10.59 26.22 -55.41
N ILE A 120 9.97 25.15 -54.93
CA ILE A 120 8.55 24.87 -55.20
C ILE A 120 7.73 25.75 -54.25
N PRO A 121 6.88 26.67 -54.75
CA PRO A 121 6.03 27.46 -53.86
C PRO A 121 5.15 26.48 -53.07
N LYS A 122 5.24 26.51 -51.73
CA LYS A 122 4.35 25.73 -50.86
C LYS A 122 2.92 26.03 -51.28
N GLN A 123 2.23 25.04 -51.84
CA GLN A 123 0.78 25.13 -52.01
C GLN A 123 0.24 25.36 -50.60
N LYS A 124 -0.49 26.46 -50.45
CA LYS A 124 -1.24 26.78 -49.25
C LYS A 124 -2.21 25.61 -49.07
N ASP A 125 -1.93 24.74 -48.12
CA ASP A 125 -2.82 23.65 -47.73
C ASP A 125 -4.19 24.29 -47.48
N ARG A 126 -5.14 24.03 -48.38
CA ARG A 126 -6.50 24.53 -48.19
C ARG A 126 -7.06 23.75 -47.02
N ASP A 127 -7.36 24.47 -45.94
CA ASP A 127 -8.19 24.01 -44.86
C ASP A 127 -9.47 23.36 -45.41
N THR A 128 -9.49 22.03 -45.51
CA THR A 128 -10.72 21.26 -45.58
C THR A 128 -11.10 20.87 -44.16
N SER A 129 -11.60 21.87 -43.41
CA SER A 129 -12.59 21.61 -42.38
C SER A 129 -13.96 21.75 -43.05
N SER A 130 -14.52 20.62 -43.47
CA SER A 130 -15.94 20.54 -43.86
C SER A 130 -16.72 20.04 -42.65
N TYR A 131 -17.75 20.81 -42.30
CA TYR A 131 -18.93 20.34 -41.59
C TYR A 131 -19.60 19.18 -42.34
#